data_AF-A0A327YTM3-F1
#
_entry.id   AF-A0A327YTM3-F1
#
_cell.length_a   1.000
_cell.length_b   1.000
_cell.length_c   1.000
_cell.angle_alpha   90.00
_cell.angle_beta   90.00
_cell.angle_gamma   90.00
#
_symmetry.space_group_name_H-M   'P 1'
#
loop_
_entity.id
_entity.type
_entity.pdbx_description
1 polymer ?
#
loop_
_entity_poly.entity_id
_entity_poly.type
_entity_poly.pdbx_seq_one_letter_code
_entity_poly.pdbx_strand_id
1 'polypeptide(L)'
;MKKVILLLLFFTGFNVFSQAGSSPCDALQLYPYTGCGNQSGPQYAGHYQTEEASGNNVPMTGTSTINPACTTDNETAQSVRWIEVVATTTSFTITNLTDYSGAGAATAEQRDYVVFSGTCSSLTQIACGASIPINGTLNVTGLTAGQTYYIMVSQSAAAFSGYPTANAAATCITSTVPHVASNDACSNAFVLQNNVSYTSTNADSTADGPSVCQNPASGSVENNVWYQWCAPANWPVGQLAYLNVNNQVCNSTQGLQLSIYGPGTTCAQITAGTATSVVCQNPGSTTDYNYTFTATANQCYLIVLDGFAGTSCTYDIQVSASLICDTPPVAPTVTVTQPTCAITTGTIVVTAPLGATLEYSINDVVYQSGTTFSGLVPGSYNVTVRNTTTDCVSTATVVVINPPAGAPPVPTINTTAPTCVANGFSQISNYVGGTTYTFTPAGPTVDGTGLISGMILGTSYTVTATVGSCTSAASASFTNLATLAVPSQPTISTTAPTCSSDGISTITNYNGALTYTFTPAGPTAGAGGLISGMTVGTSYTVTASNGSCSSVASASFSNLAMLVT
;
A
#
# COMPACT_ATOMS: atom_id res chain seq x y z
N MET A 1 46.99 -29.09 -3.54
CA MET A 1 45.51 -29.16 -3.47
C MET A 1 44.98 -27.76 -3.67
N LYS A 2 44.18 -27.57 -4.71
CA LYS A 2 43.79 -26.27 -5.29
C LYS A 2 42.84 -25.51 -4.37
N LYS A 3 43.10 -24.22 -4.14
CA LYS A 3 42.16 -23.26 -3.55
C LYS A 3 40.99 -23.06 -4.52
N VAL A 4 39.78 -23.38 -4.07
CA VAL A 4 38.53 -23.12 -4.79
C VAL A 4 38.12 -21.68 -4.48
N ILE A 5 38.23 -20.80 -5.48
CA ILE A 5 37.60 -19.49 -5.48
C ILE A 5 36.15 -19.73 -5.95
N LEU A 6 35.20 -19.52 -5.03
CA LEU A 6 33.78 -19.53 -5.33
C LEU A 6 33.43 -18.18 -5.96
N LEU A 7 33.42 -18.14 -7.29
CA LEU A 7 32.92 -17.02 -8.08
C LEU A 7 31.39 -16.99 -7.90
N LEU A 8 30.88 -16.01 -7.15
CA LEU A 8 29.45 -15.71 -7.10
C LEU A 8 29.00 -15.27 -8.50
N LEU A 9 28.27 -16.15 -9.19
CA LEU A 9 27.41 -15.80 -10.32
C LEU A 9 26.24 -14.98 -9.78
N PHE A 10 26.37 -13.66 -9.80
CA PHE A 10 25.19 -12.80 -9.90
C PHE A 10 24.69 -12.92 -11.34
N PHE A 11 23.64 -13.72 -11.55
CA PHE A 11 22.73 -13.50 -12.67
C PHE A 11 22.08 -12.14 -12.43
N THR A 12 22.64 -11.10 -13.03
CA THR A 12 21.90 -9.86 -13.27
C THR A 12 20.71 -10.26 -14.14
N GLY A 13 19.49 -10.13 -13.61
CA GLY A 13 18.32 -10.01 -14.45
C GLY A 13 18.63 -8.93 -15.48
N PHE A 14 18.54 -9.29 -16.76
CA PHE A 14 18.39 -8.30 -17.80
C PHE A 14 17.09 -7.55 -17.50
N ASN A 15 17.17 -6.46 -16.73
CA ASN A 15 16.23 -5.38 -16.88
C ASN A 15 16.42 -4.94 -18.33
N VAL A 16 15.47 -5.31 -19.19
CA VAL A 16 15.33 -4.71 -20.50
C VAL A 16 14.92 -3.26 -20.21
N PHE A 17 15.90 -2.39 -20.00
CA PHE A 17 15.67 -0.96 -20.17
C PHE A 17 15.17 -0.82 -21.60
N SER A 18 13.94 -0.35 -21.80
CA SER A 18 13.55 0.21 -23.09
C SER A 18 14.50 1.38 -23.33
N GLN A 19 15.46 1.19 -24.22
CA GLN A 19 16.31 2.29 -24.63
C GLN A 19 15.43 3.23 -25.44
N ALA A 20 15.16 4.43 -24.93
CA ALA A 20 14.43 5.45 -25.68
C ALA A 20 15.01 5.58 -27.10
N GLY A 21 14.12 5.70 -28.09
CA GLY A 21 14.41 5.65 -29.52
C GLY A 21 14.43 4.25 -30.13
N SER A 22 14.08 3.19 -29.38
CA SER A 22 14.11 1.79 -29.86
C SER A 22 12.95 1.41 -30.79
N SER A 23 11.84 2.15 -30.75
CA SER A 23 10.68 1.94 -31.63
C SER A 23 9.98 3.27 -31.92
N PRO A 24 9.08 3.34 -32.90
CA PRO A 24 8.29 4.56 -33.10
C PRO A 24 7.44 4.96 -31.88
N CYS A 25 6.98 4.00 -31.09
CA CYS A 25 6.15 4.26 -29.91
C CYS A 25 6.96 4.60 -28.65
N ASP A 26 8.28 4.51 -28.77
CA ASP A 26 9.26 4.88 -27.75
C ASP A 26 10.27 5.82 -28.41
N ALA A 27 9.84 6.66 -29.35
CA ALA A 27 10.71 7.53 -30.11
C ALA A 27 11.25 8.66 -29.24
N LEU A 28 12.48 9.10 -29.52
CA LEU A 28 13.02 10.26 -28.82
C LEU A 28 12.39 11.54 -29.34
N GLN A 29 11.86 12.37 -28.45
CA GLN A 29 11.32 13.66 -28.83
C GLN A 29 12.40 14.70 -29.15
N LEU A 30 12.31 15.34 -30.32
CA LEU A 30 13.08 16.53 -30.70
C LEU A 30 12.14 17.65 -31.14
N TYR A 31 12.47 18.88 -30.78
CA TYR A 31 11.63 20.02 -31.08
C TYR A 31 12.29 20.98 -32.08
N PRO A 32 11.64 21.35 -33.20
CA PRO A 32 12.30 22.17 -34.22
C PRO A 32 12.76 23.55 -33.71
N TYR A 33 13.97 23.98 -34.10
CA TYR A 33 14.53 25.29 -33.71
C TYR A 33 14.97 26.14 -34.92
N THR A 34 15.38 27.40 -34.73
CA THR A 34 15.75 28.27 -35.87
C THR A 34 17.16 28.04 -36.41
N GLY A 35 17.99 27.22 -35.77
CA GLY A 35 19.35 26.94 -36.23
C GLY A 35 20.03 25.81 -35.46
N CYS A 36 21.11 25.27 -36.02
CA CYS A 36 21.86 24.13 -35.47
C CYS A 36 23.06 24.54 -34.59
N GLY A 37 22.95 25.63 -33.82
CA GLY A 37 24.07 26.20 -33.06
C GLY A 37 24.65 25.23 -32.02
N ASN A 38 25.97 25.12 -31.97
CA ASN A 38 26.72 24.14 -31.18
C ASN A 38 26.54 24.36 -29.67
N GLN A 39 25.65 23.59 -29.04
CA GLN A 39 25.41 23.53 -27.59
C GLN A 39 25.63 22.06 -27.19
N SER A 40 26.54 21.78 -26.27
CA SER A 40 27.14 20.45 -26.03
C SER A 40 26.31 19.57 -25.07
N GLY A 41 25.78 18.42 -25.50
CA GLY A 41 24.90 17.55 -24.68
C GLY A 41 23.76 16.81 -25.46
N PRO A 42 23.20 15.71 -24.94
CA PRO A 42 22.38 14.75 -25.72
C PRO A 42 20.99 15.20 -26.21
N GLN A 43 20.38 16.26 -25.68
CA GLN A 43 19.05 16.74 -26.10
C GLN A 43 18.98 18.27 -25.97
N TYR A 44 18.97 18.98 -27.09
CA TYR A 44 18.65 20.41 -27.17
C TYR A 44 17.55 20.65 -28.21
N ALA A 45 17.09 21.89 -28.32
CA ALA A 45 16.15 22.35 -29.32
C ALA A 45 16.57 21.93 -30.72
N GLY A 46 15.99 20.82 -31.16
CA GLY A 46 16.21 20.22 -32.46
C GLY A 46 17.42 19.31 -32.54
N HIS A 47 18.24 19.14 -31.48
CA HIS A 47 19.47 18.35 -31.50
C HIS A 47 19.38 17.05 -30.71
N TYR A 48 19.85 15.96 -31.32
CA TYR A 48 20.02 14.65 -30.70
C TYR A 48 21.46 14.16 -30.83
N GLN A 49 22.04 13.67 -29.72
CA GLN A 49 23.31 12.93 -29.72
C GLN A 49 23.19 11.65 -28.88
N THR A 50 23.57 10.50 -29.44
CA THR A 50 23.80 9.27 -28.64
C THR A 50 25.06 8.56 -29.04
N GLU A 51 25.74 7.92 -28.08
CA GLU A 51 26.64 6.80 -28.35
C GLU A 51 25.81 5.53 -28.61
N GLU A 52 25.89 4.94 -29.81
CA GLU A 52 25.41 3.56 -29.98
C GLU A 52 26.39 2.62 -29.27
N ALA A 53 25.97 2.09 -28.11
CA ALA A 53 26.71 1.03 -27.45
C ALA A 53 26.78 -0.19 -28.38
N SER A 54 28.00 -0.64 -28.65
CA SER A 54 28.30 -1.78 -29.51
C SER A 54 27.47 -3.03 -29.13
N GLY A 55 26.65 -3.53 -30.05
CA GLY A 55 26.12 -4.90 -30.00
C GLY A 55 24.61 -5.09 -29.81
N ASN A 56 23.81 -4.03 -29.63
CA ASN A 56 22.35 -4.15 -29.63
C ASN A 56 21.77 -3.64 -30.95
N ASN A 57 21.77 -4.50 -31.98
CA ASN A 57 20.94 -4.25 -33.16
C ASN A 57 19.49 -4.18 -32.67
N VAL A 58 18.84 -3.02 -32.78
CA VAL A 58 17.39 -2.93 -32.63
C VAL A 58 16.81 -3.14 -34.02
N PRO A 59 16.36 -4.36 -34.38
CA PRO A 59 15.75 -4.59 -35.69
C PRO A 59 14.49 -3.74 -35.81
N MET A 60 14.25 -3.22 -37.02
CA MET A 60 13.01 -2.51 -37.34
C MET A 60 11.79 -3.34 -36.94
N THR A 61 11.05 -2.89 -35.92
CA THR A 61 9.75 -3.45 -35.58
C THR A 61 8.66 -2.55 -36.16
N GLY A 62 7.77 -3.12 -36.99
CA GLY A 62 6.49 -2.49 -37.29
C GLY A 62 6.25 -1.84 -38.67
N THR A 63 7.13 -1.95 -39.68
CA THR A 63 6.82 -1.42 -41.03
C THR A 63 7.19 -2.40 -42.13
N SER A 64 6.26 -2.70 -43.06
CA SER A 64 6.45 -3.80 -44.03
C SER A 64 7.12 -3.44 -45.35
N THR A 65 7.43 -2.18 -45.67
CA THR A 65 8.31 -1.80 -46.81
C THR A 65 8.74 -0.32 -46.71
N ILE A 66 10.04 -0.04 -46.55
CA ILE A 66 10.60 1.30 -46.83
C ILE A 66 10.70 1.45 -48.36
N ASN A 67 10.42 2.63 -48.89
CA ASN A 67 10.68 2.92 -50.30
C ASN A 67 12.19 2.69 -50.62
N PRO A 68 12.54 1.84 -51.61
CA PRO A 68 13.93 1.52 -51.95
C PRO A 68 14.79 2.72 -52.39
N ALA A 69 14.20 3.88 -52.69
CA ALA A 69 14.93 5.11 -52.98
C ALA A 69 15.47 5.82 -51.73
N CYS A 70 15.04 5.38 -50.54
CA CYS A 70 15.29 6.08 -49.28
C CYS A 70 16.51 5.59 -48.54
N THR A 71 17.02 4.44 -48.95
CA THR A 71 18.14 3.75 -48.33
C THR A 71 18.87 2.96 -49.40
N THR A 72 20.16 2.75 -49.23
CA THR A 72 20.99 2.01 -50.21
C THR A 72 21.24 0.56 -49.80
N ASP A 73 20.66 0.17 -48.68
CA ASP A 73 20.96 -1.02 -47.91
C ASP A 73 19.73 -1.54 -47.18
N ASN A 74 19.91 -2.42 -46.20
CA ASN A 74 18.81 -3.09 -45.52
C ASN A 74 18.71 -2.66 -44.06
N GLU A 75 17.81 -1.73 -43.78
CA GLU A 75 17.64 -1.09 -42.47
C GLU A 75 17.02 -2.07 -41.46
N THR A 76 16.40 -3.16 -41.95
CA THR A 76 15.92 -4.25 -41.07
C THR A 76 17.07 -5.06 -40.45
N ALA A 77 18.29 -4.92 -40.97
CA ALA A 77 19.49 -5.63 -40.51
C ALA A 77 20.51 -4.71 -39.82
N GLN A 78 20.16 -3.44 -39.56
CA GLN A 78 21.04 -2.42 -38.98
C GLN A 78 20.48 -1.85 -37.67
N SER A 79 21.33 -1.09 -36.97
CA SER A 79 20.88 -0.22 -35.89
C SER A 79 20.09 0.96 -36.46
N VAL A 80 18.88 1.17 -35.95
CA VAL A 80 18.07 2.35 -36.24
C VAL A 80 17.78 3.13 -34.96
N ARG A 81 17.46 4.42 -35.10
CA ARG A 81 16.93 5.26 -34.03
C ARG A 81 15.67 5.96 -34.49
N TRP A 82 14.67 5.99 -33.62
CA TRP A 82 13.42 6.69 -33.83
C TRP A 82 13.43 8.02 -33.09
N ILE A 83 13.13 9.08 -33.82
CA ILE A 83 12.92 10.43 -33.33
C ILE A 83 11.46 10.81 -33.60
N GLU A 84 10.79 11.49 -32.68
CA GLU A 84 9.50 12.13 -32.93
C GLU A 84 9.62 13.65 -32.89
N VAL A 85 8.82 14.32 -33.73
CA VAL A 85 8.88 15.76 -33.93
C VAL A 85 7.48 16.30 -34.14
N VAL A 86 7.09 17.31 -33.36
CA VAL A 86 5.88 18.08 -33.64
C VAL A 86 6.23 19.20 -34.63
N ALA A 87 5.64 19.17 -35.83
CA ALA A 87 5.91 20.20 -36.82
C ALA A 87 5.37 21.56 -36.35
N THR A 88 6.19 22.60 -36.41
CA THR A 88 5.80 23.96 -36.00
C THR A 88 5.27 24.80 -37.16
N THR A 89 5.49 24.34 -38.39
CA THR A 89 5.05 24.96 -39.64
C THR A 89 4.89 23.88 -40.72
N THR A 90 4.70 24.27 -41.98
CA THR A 90 4.49 23.34 -43.11
C THR A 90 5.76 22.61 -43.59
N SER A 91 6.90 22.85 -42.94
CA SER A 91 8.18 22.21 -43.27
C SER A 91 9.17 22.26 -42.10
N PHE A 92 10.08 21.29 -42.03
CA PHE A 92 11.30 21.39 -41.24
C PHE A 92 12.48 20.82 -42.03
N THR A 93 13.70 21.19 -41.65
CA THR A 93 14.93 20.68 -42.25
C THR A 93 15.65 19.80 -41.24
N ILE A 94 15.91 18.55 -41.63
CA ILE A 94 16.80 17.64 -40.92
C ILE A 94 18.22 17.90 -41.42
N THR A 95 19.18 18.07 -40.51
CA THR A 95 20.60 18.23 -40.81
C THR A 95 21.36 17.09 -40.14
N ASN A 96 22.14 16.34 -40.92
CA ASN A 96 23.08 15.36 -40.38
C ASN A 96 24.28 16.11 -39.81
N LEU A 97 24.62 15.90 -38.54
CA LEU A 97 25.71 16.58 -37.86
C LEU A 97 26.85 15.62 -37.51
N THR A 98 27.95 16.19 -37.03
CA THR A 98 29.06 15.44 -36.39
C THR A 98 29.24 15.91 -34.98
N ASP A 99 29.14 15.00 -34.02
CA ASP A 99 29.23 15.38 -32.61
C ASP A 99 30.36 14.72 -31.81
N TYR A 100 31.21 13.89 -32.45
CA TYR A 100 32.31 13.26 -31.71
C TYR A 100 33.65 13.97 -31.95
N SER A 101 34.13 14.71 -30.93
CA SER A 101 35.49 15.27 -30.87
C SER A 101 36.43 14.41 -30.00
N GLY A 102 36.40 13.09 -30.14
CA GLY A 102 37.30 12.14 -29.46
C GLY A 102 38.16 11.31 -30.42
N ALA A 103 39.21 10.66 -29.91
CA ALA A 103 40.03 9.75 -30.70
C ALA A 103 39.16 8.55 -31.15
N GLY A 104 39.04 8.35 -32.47
CA GLY A 104 38.16 7.32 -33.07
C GLY A 104 36.92 7.87 -33.80
N ALA A 105 36.74 9.19 -33.88
CA ALA A 105 35.69 9.81 -34.69
C ALA A 105 35.75 9.35 -36.15
N ALA A 106 34.69 8.74 -36.65
CA ALA A 106 34.58 8.41 -38.06
C ALA A 106 34.37 9.72 -38.85
N THR A 107 35.31 10.02 -39.75
CA THR A 107 35.40 11.30 -40.48
C THR A 107 34.53 11.34 -41.75
N ALA A 108 33.63 10.37 -41.96
CA ALA A 108 32.86 10.21 -43.20
C ALA A 108 31.51 9.51 -42.98
N GLU A 109 30.73 9.95 -41.99
CA GLU A 109 29.46 9.31 -41.66
C GLU A 109 28.28 9.89 -42.44
N GLN A 110 27.81 9.12 -43.43
CA GLN A 110 26.55 9.37 -44.11
C GLN A 110 25.38 8.68 -43.35
N ARG A 111 24.20 9.27 -43.43
CA ARG A 111 22.98 8.81 -42.76
C ARG A 111 21.82 8.69 -43.72
N ASP A 112 20.98 7.69 -43.51
CA ASP A 112 19.67 7.61 -44.14
C ASP A 112 18.61 8.11 -43.16
N TYR A 113 17.70 8.94 -43.68
CA TYR A 113 16.56 9.46 -42.94
C TYR A 113 15.29 9.03 -43.64
N VAL A 114 14.35 8.47 -42.88
CA VAL A 114 13.01 8.14 -43.37
C VAL A 114 11.99 8.80 -42.46
N VAL A 115 11.10 9.60 -43.04
CA VAL A 115 10.12 10.39 -42.30
C VAL A 115 8.72 9.84 -42.54
N PHE A 116 7.98 9.70 -41.44
CA PHE A 116 6.66 9.10 -41.39
C PHE A 116 5.65 10.06 -40.75
N SER A 117 4.39 9.90 -41.15
CA SER A 117 3.21 10.48 -40.52
C SER A 117 2.29 9.37 -40.00
N GLY A 118 1.31 9.71 -39.17
CA GLY A 118 0.35 8.76 -38.62
C GLY A 118 0.56 8.55 -37.12
N THR A 119 0.17 7.38 -36.62
CA THR A 119 0.40 6.99 -35.22
C THR A 119 1.59 6.07 -35.14
N CYS A 120 2.26 6.00 -33.98
CA CYS A 120 3.40 5.11 -33.80
C CYS A 120 3.11 3.62 -34.11
N SER A 121 1.84 3.21 -34.06
CA SER A 121 1.35 1.87 -34.41
C SER A 121 0.94 1.70 -35.89
N SER A 122 0.84 2.78 -36.65
CA SER A 122 0.39 2.79 -38.05
C SER A 122 1.00 3.99 -38.79
N LEU A 123 2.23 3.79 -39.27
CA LEU A 123 3.02 4.82 -39.92
C LEU A 123 2.86 4.79 -41.45
N THR A 124 2.79 5.97 -42.06
CA THR A 124 2.85 6.17 -43.50
C THR A 124 4.07 7.00 -43.84
N GLN A 125 4.95 6.47 -44.68
CA GLN A 125 6.15 7.16 -45.14
C GLN A 125 5.78 8.38 -46.01
N ILE A 126 6.40 9.53 -45.76
CA ILE A 126 6.11 10.80 -46.46
C ILE A 126 7.33 11.46 -47.09
N ALA A 127 8.54 11.22 -46.56
CA ALA A 127 9.78 11.76 -47.09
C ALA A 127 10.95 10.85 -46.74
N CYS A 128 12.07 11.03 -47.44
CA CYS A 128 13.32 10.38 -47.08
C CYS A 128 14.51 11.06 -47.74
N GLY A 129 15.70 10.75 -47.23
CA GLY A 129 16.97 11.16 -47.80
C GLY A 129 18.00 10.08 -47.53
N ALA A 130 18.54 9.51 -48.61
CA ALA A 130 19.57 8.47 -48.54
C ALA A 130 20.97 9.09 -48.54
N SER A 131 21.90 8.49 -47.79
CA SER A 131 23.33 8.80 -47.81
C SER A 131 23.63 10.28 -47.56
N ILE A 132 22.87 10.94 -46.69
CA ILE A 132 23.01 12.36 -46.37
C ILE A 132 24.35 12.56 -45.68
N PRO A 133 25.31 13.32 -46.26
CA PRO A 133 26.62 13.53 -45.67
C PRO A 133 26.52 14.42 -44.44
N ILE A 134 27.61 14.49 -43.67
CA ILE A 134 27.79 15.47 -42.59
C ILE A 134 27.52 16.88 -43.11
N ASN A 135 26.77 17.67 -42.35
CA ASN A 135 26.20 18.97 -42.69
C ASN A 135 25.26 18.97 -43.92
N GLY A 136 24.96 17.79 -44.47
CA GLY A 136 23.93 17.59 -45.47
C GLY A 136 22.55 17.71 -44.85
N THR A 137 21.57 18.07 -45.67
CA THR A 137 20.21 18.36 -45.23
C THR A 137 19.15 17.59 -45.99
N LEU A 138 18.05 17.28 -45.32
CA LEU A 138 16.79 16.80 -45.89
C LEU A 138 15.69 17.79 -45.52
N ASN A 139 15.14 18.49 -46.52
CA ASN A 139 13.99 19.36 -46.34
C ASN A 139 12.70 18.56 -46.45
N VAL A 140 11.90 18.57 -45.39
CA VAL A 140 10.60 17.88 -45.32
C VAL A 140 9.51 18.93 -45.46
N THR A 141 8.63 18.77 -46.45
CA THR A 141 7.57 19.75 -46.78
C THR A 141 6.19 19.09 -46.80
N GLY A 142 5.13 19.89 -46.87
CA GLY A 142 3.74 19.38 -46.85
C GLY A 142 3.28 18.95 -45.46
N LEU A 143 3.94 19.46 -44.42
CA LEU A 143 3.60 19.16 -43.03
C LEU A 143 2.41 20.00 -42.57
N THR A 144 1.75 19.55 -41.51
CA THR A 144 0.70 20.31 -40.83
C THR A 144 1.23 20.73 -39.46
N ALA A 145 1.19 22.04 -39.17
CA ALA A 145 1.62 22.55 -37.86
C ALA A 145 0.81 21.92 -36.72
N GLY A 146 1.48 21.52 -35.65
CA GLY A 146 0.91 20.81 -34.50
C GLY A 146 0.79 19.29 -34.67
N GLN A 147 1.05 18.74 -35.87
CA GLN A 147 1.06 17.28 -36.07
C GLN A 147 2.41 16.67 -35.73
N THR A 148 2.38 15.49 -35.11
CA THR A 148 3.57 14.66 -34.84
C THR A 148 4.00 13.89 -36.08
N TYR A 149 5.31 13.83 -36.29
CA TYR A 149 5.99 13.07 -37.32
C TYR A 149 7.10 12.22 -36.70
N TYR A 150 7.41 11.09 -37.31
CA TYR A 150 8.44 10.17 -36.84
C TYR A 150 9.57 10.10 -37.86
N ILE A 151 10.80 10.18 -37.39
CA ILE A 151 12.01 10.12 -38.20
C ILE A 151 12.79 8.89 -37.77
N MET A 152 13.00 7.97 -38.71
CA MET A 152 13.95 6.89 -38.54
C MET A 152 15.30 7.35 -39.09
N VAL A 153 16.34 7.15 -38.29
CA VAL A 153 17.73 7.43 -38.66
C VAL A 153 18.51 6.11 -38.66
N SER A 154 19.24 5.85 -39.76
CA SER A 154 20.15 4.71 -39.88
C SER A 154 21.47 5.12 -40.51
N GLN A 155 22.48 4.28 -40.36
CA GLN A 155 23.76 4.44 -41.05
C GLN A 155 23.62 3.99 -42.51
N SER A 156 24.14 4.76 -43.46
CA SER A 156 24.14 4.34 -44.88
C SER A 156 25.29 3.38 -45.20
N ALA A 157 25.08 2.45 -46.13
CA ALA A 157 26.07 1.44 -46.53
C ALA A 157 27.43 1.98 -47.02
N ALA A 158 27.48 3.20 -47.55
CA ALA A 158 28.72 3.81 -48.04
C ALA A 158 29.81 4.01 -46.96
N ALA A 159 29.45 3.91 -45.67
CA ALA A 159 30.36 4.13 -44.54
C ALA A 159 30.99 2.85 -43.95
N PHE A 160 30.68 1.64 -44.45
CA PHE A 160 31.02 0.36 -43.80
C PHE A 160 32.51 -0.08 -43.89
N SER A 161 33.41 0.76 -44.39
CA SER A 161 34.82 0.42 -44.54
C SER A 161 35.62 0.64 -43.23
N GLY A 162 35.46 -0.25 -42.23
CA GLY A 162 36.56 -0.56 -41.29
C GLY A 162 36.51 -0.07 -39.84
N TYR A 163 35.36 0.34 -39.28
CA TYR A 163 35.26 0.75 -37.87
C TYR A 163 34.15 -0.05 -37.14
N PRO A 164 34.47 -0.91 -36.13
CA PRO A 164 33.48 -1.84 -35.60
C PRO A 164 32.77 -1.47 -34.29
N THR A 165 32.94 -0.31 -33.63
CA THR A 165 32.61 -0.27 -32.19
C THR A 165 32.00 0.98 -31.51
N ALA A 166 31.55 2.03 -32.20
CA ALA A 166 30.63 3.04 -31.59
C ALA A 166 30.08 3.98 -32.67
N ASN A 167 28.79 3.85 -33.03
CA ASN A 167 28.19 4.70 -34.07
C ASN A 167 27.33 5.79 -33.41
N ALA A 168 27.88 6.98 -33.19
CA ALA A 168 27.07 8.06 -32.64
C ALA A 168 26.21 8.71 -33.73
N ALA A 169 24.89 8.83 -33.53
CA ALA A 169 24.02 9.60 -34.42
C ALA A 169 23.83 11.02 -33.88
N ALA A 170 24.04 12.00 -34.75
CA ALA A 170 23.97 13.43 -34.48
C ALA A 170 23.00 14.07 -35.48
N THR A 171 21.84 14.53 -35.02
CA THR A 171 20.79 15.07 -35.90
C THR A 171 20.28 16.40 -35.38
N CYS A 172 20.19 17.39 -36.27
CA CYS A 172 19.58 18.69 -35.99
C CYS A 172 18.28 18.88 -36.79
N ILE A 173 17.23 19.43 -36.20
CA ILE A 173 15.94 19.71 -36.82
C ILE A 173 15.64 21.19 -36.70
N THR A 174 15.56 21.86 -37.85
CA THR A 174 15.28 23.30 -37.90
C THR A 174 13.95 23.64 -38.56
N SER A 175 13.33 24.71 -38.12
CA SER A 175 12.10 25.27 -38.66
C SER A 175 12.16 26.80 -38.64
N THR A 176 11.41 27.42 -39.55
CA THR A 176 11.27 28.89 -39.60
C THR A 176 10.47 29.43 -38.40
N VAL A 177 9.69 28.57 -37.76
CA VAL A 177 9.00 28.86 -36.50
C VAL A 177 9.58 27.89 -35.47
N PRO A 178 10.29 28.35 -34.42
CA PRO A 178 10.76 27.45 -33.38
C PRO A 178 9.56 26.85 -32.62
N HIS A 179 9.75 25.68 -32.04
CA HIS A 179 8.81 25.18 -31.05
C HIS A 179 8.84 26.11 -29.82
N VAL A 180 7.67 26.34 -29.22
CA VAL A 180 7.52 27.08 -27.97
C VAL A 180 6.81 26.15 -27.00
N ALA A 181 7.43 25.86 -25.86
CA ALA A 181 6.79 25.01 -24.87
C ALA A 181 5.46 25.61 -24.41
N SER A 182 4.44 24.77 -24.23
CA SER A 182 3.08 25.25 -23.94
C SER A 182 2.95 25.99 -22.60
N ASN A 183 3.94 25.85 -21.72
CA ASN A 183 4.05 26.47 -20.41
C ASN A 183 5.40 27.18 -20.21
N ASP A 184 5.96 27.69 -21.30
CA ASP A 184 7.25 28.38 -21.36
C ASP A 184 7.25 29.75 -20.66
N ALA A 185 6.09 30.42 -20.64
CA ALA A 185 5.92 31.67 -19.90
C ALA A 185 5.01 31.50 -18.69
N CYS A 186 5.28 32.33 -17.68
CA CYS A 186 4.49 32.33 -16.45
C CYS A 186 2.99 32.60 -16.69
N SER A 187 2.63 33.37 -17.73
CA SER A 187 1.23 33.67 -18.08
C SER A 187 0.42 32.46 -18.54
N ASN A 188 1.09 31.42 -19.02
CA ASN A 188 0.53 30.16 -19.51
C ASN A 188 1.02 28.98 -18.66
N ALA A 189 1.31 29.24 -17.38
CA ALA A 189 1.68 28.20 -16.43
C ALA A 189 0.67 27.05 -16.45
N PHE A 190 1.16 25.82 -16.59
CA PHE A 190 0.32 24.64 -16.65
C PHE A 190 -0.33 24.35 -15.28
N VAL A 191 -1.64 24.14 -15.26
CA VAL A 191 -2.37 23.94 -13.99
C VAL A 191 -2.26 22.49 -13.53
N LEU A 192 -1.51 22.27 -12.44
CA LEU A 192 -1.38 20.97 -11.80
C LEU A 192 -2.63 20.63 -10.99
N GLN A 193 -3.12 19.40 -11.14
CA GLN A 193 -4.18 18.85 -10.29
C GLN A 193 -3.59 18.06 -9.13
N ASN A 194 -4.31 18.07 -8.01
CA ASN A 194 -3.88 17.34 -6.81
C ASN A 194 -3.90 15.82 -7.08
N ASN A 195 -2.81 15.14 -6.73
CA ASN A 195 -2.60 13.70 -6.92
C ASN A 195 -2.61 13.23 -8.39
N VAL A 196 -2.27 14.11 -9.33
CA VAL A 196 -2.09 13.76 -10.75
C VAL A 196 -0.64 14.01 -11.14
N SER A 197 -0.01 12.98 -11.70
CA SER A 197 1.34 13.09 -12.26
C SER A 197 1.29 13.49 -13.74
N TYR A 198 2.20 14.39 -14.11
CA TYR A 198 2.34 14.88 -15.48
C TYR A 198 3.79 14.72 -15.93
N THR A 199 3.99 14.09 -17.08
CA THR A 199 5.29 14.06 -17.75
C THR A 199 5.53 15.38 -18.48
N SER A 200 6.72 15.93 -18.30
CA SER A 200 7.11 17.21 -18.85
C SER A 200 8.61 17.24 -19.19
N THR A 201 9.02 18.31 -19.85
CA THR A 201 10.42 18.58 -20.12
C THR A 201 10.66 20.08 -20.05
N ASN A 202 11.85 20.46 -19.59
CA ASN A 202 12.33 21.83 -19.78
C ASN A 202 13.11 21.97 -21.10
N ALA A 203 13.22 20.92 -21.92
CA ALA A 203 13.72 21.05 -23.27
C ALA A 203 12.92 22.15 -23.99
N ASP A 204 13.64 23.12 -24.55
CA ASP A 204 13.10 24.06 -25.55
C ASP A 204 12.14 25.10 -25.00
N SER A 205 12.23 25.30 -23.68
CA SER A 205 11.70 26.51 -23.04
C SER A 205 12.70 27.66 -23.16
N THR A 206 12.15 28.84 -23.35
CA THR A 206 12.82 30.13 -23.40
C THR A 206 13.20 30.66 -22.00
N ALA A 207 14.08 31.65 -22.03
CA ALA A 207 14.67 32.27 -20.86
C ALA A 207 13.78 33.37 -20.27
N ASP A 208 12.61 33.02 -19.73
CA ASP A 208 11.65 34.01 -19.26
C ASP A 208 11.70 34.21 -17.72
N GLY A 209 12.84 34.68 -17.19
CA GLY A 209 12.97 35.07 -15.77
C GLY A 209 14.42 35.08 -15.25
N PRO A 210 14.72 35.79 -14.13
CA PRO A 210 16.05 35.75 -13.52
C PRO A 210 16.34 34.37 -12.93
N SER A 211 17.57 33.86 -13.06
CA SER A 211 18.02 32.58 -12.49
C SER A 211 17.72 32.52 -10.99
N VAL A 212 16.68 31.76 -10.60
CA VAL A 212 15.98 32.01 -9.33
C VAL A 212 16.75 31.49 -8.10
N CYS A 213 17.76 30.63 -8.32
CA CYS A 213 18.54 30.01 -7.25
C CYS A 213 20.01 30.41 -7.15
N GLN A 214 20.51 31.27 -8.04
CA GLN A 214 21.89 31.76 -7.97
C GLN A 214 22.01 33.26 -8.26
N ASN A 215 23.02 33.82 -7.61
CA ASN A 215 23.63 35.14 -7.79
C ASN A 215 23.42 35.72 -9.21
N PRO A 216 22.92 36.97 -9.37
CA PRO A 216 22.76 37.65 -10.66
C PRO A 216 23.98 37.67 -11.59
N ALA A 217 25.16 37.29 -11.09
CA ALA A 217 26.41 37.24 -11.83
C ALA A 217 26.68 35.95 -12.63
N SER A 218 25.86 34.89 -12.51
CA SER A 218 26.06 33.64 -13.28
C SER A 218 25.50 33.67 -14.70
N GLY A 219 24.64 34.64 -15.03
CA GLY A 219 24.24 34.93 -16.41
C GLY A 219 23.57 33.77 -17.18
N SER A 220 23.10 32.71 -16.52
CA SER A 220 22.38 31.63 -17.21
C SER A 220 20.95 32.07 -17.50
N VAL A 221 20.55 31.94 -18.77
CA VAL A 221 19.30 32.41 -19.36
C VAL A 221 18.66 31.24 -20.10
N GLU A 222 18.22 30.17 -19.44
CA GLU A 222 17.87 28.95 -20.18
C GLU A 222 16.74 28.16 -19.49
N ASN A 223 15.66 27.86 -20.23
CA ASN A 223 14.75 26.73 -20.02
C ASN A 223 13.77 26.76 -18.83
N ASN A 224 13.03 27.87 -18.65
CA ASN A 224 11.99 27.96 -17.62
C ASN A 224 10.68 27.30 -18.05
N VAL A 225 10.18 26.35 -17.25
CA VAL A 225 8.84 25.79 -17.42
C VAL A 225 7.97 26.03 -16.20
N TRP A 226 6.77 26.55 -16.46
CA TRP A 226 5.89 27.12 -15.45
C TRP A 226 4.70 26.24 -15.15
N TYR A 227 4.37 26.15 -13.88
CA TYR A 227 3.21 25.46 -13.37
C TYR A 227 2.48 26.33 -12.37
N GLN A 228 1.17 26.13 -12.28
CA GLN A 228 0.33 26.72 -11.25
C GLN A 228 -0.37 25.61 -10.49
N TRP A 229 -0.38 25.71 -9.16
CA TRP A 229 -1.18 24.84 -8.32
C TRP A 229 -1.94 25.66 -7.28
N CYS A 230 -3.24 25.37 -7.12
CA CYS A 230 -4.07 26.02 -6.12
C CYS A 230 -4.49 25.01 -5.06
N ALA A 231 -4.23 25.34 -3.80
CA ALA A 231 -4.64 24.48 -2.69
C ALA A 231 -6.17 24.43 -2.62
N PRO A 232 -6.77 23.22 -2.51
CA PRO A 232 -8.21 23.04 -2.35
C PRO A 232 -8.83 23.87 -1.23
N ALA A 233 -10.12 24.20 -1.35
CA ALA A 233 -10.83 24.99 -0.36
C ALA A 233 -10.86 24.35 1.04
N ASN A 234 -10.79 23.02 1.12
CA ASN A 234 -10.78 22.25 2.35
C ASN A 234 -9.36 21.91 2.85
N TRP A 235 -8.32 22.55 2.33
CA TRP A 235 -6.94 22.31 2.77
C TRP A 235 -6.76 22.67 4.26
N PRO A 236 -6.38 21.73 5.13
CA PRO A 236 -6.20 22.00 6.55
C PRO A 236 -5.14 23.07 6.83
N VAL A 237 -5.40 23.91 7.83
CA VAL A 237 -4.48 24.99 8.24
C VAL A 237 -3.17 24.37 8.73
N GLY A 238 -2.06 24.79 8.12
CA GLY A 238 -0.72 24.31 8.47
C GLY A 238 -0.34 22.96 7.87
N GLN A 239 -1.21 22.34 7.06
CA GLN A 239 -0.85 21.12 6.35
C GLN A 239 0.18 21.40 5.24
N LEU A 240 1.20 20.55 5.18
CA LEU A 240 2.22 20.58 4.14
C LEU A 240 1.62 20.08 2.81
N ALA A 241 1.96 20.76 1.73
CA ALA A 241 1.86 20.25 0.36
C ALA A 241 3.18 19.60 -0.03
N TYR A 242 3.09 18.49 -0.74
CA TYR A 242 4.22 17.72 -1.26
C TYR A 242 4.29 17.94 -2.77
N LEU A 243 5.35 18.60 -3.23
CA LEU A 243 5.71 18.68 -4.64
C LEU A 243 6.76 17.62 -4.92
N ASN A 244 6.46 16.72 -5.85
CA ASN A 244 7.36 15.68 -6.30
C ASN A 244 7.80 15.97 -7.74
N VAL A 245 9.11 15.82 -7.98
CA VAL A 245 9.74 15.85 -9.29
C VAL A 245 10.58 14.57 -9.43
N ASN A 246 10.08 13.62 -10.19
CA ASN A 246 10.63 12.26 -10.28
C ASN A 246 10.89 11.87 -11.74
N ASN A 247 11.49 10.69 -11.93
CA ASN A 247 11.90 10.16 -13.24
C ASN A 247 12.74 11.15 -14.05
N GLN A 248 13.57 11.95 -13.36
CA GLN A 248 14.40 12.96 -14.00
C GLN A 248 15.48 12.29 -14.85
N VAL A 249 15.47 12.57 -16.14
CA VAL A 249 16.52 12.17 -17.08
C VAL A 249 17.11 13.46 -17.63
N CYS A 250 18.26 13.84 -17.08
CA CYS A 250 18.96 15.07 -17.44
C CYS A 250 20.18 14.78 -18.29
N ASN A 251 20.49 15.70 -19.21
CA ASN A 251 21.69 15.67 -20.03
C ASN A 251 22.97 16.11 -19.26
N SER A 252 22.81 16.56 -18.02
CA SER A 252 23.86 17.08 -17.12
C SER A 252 23.60 16.65 -15.68
N THR A 253 24.67 16.49 -14.90
CA THR A 253 24.59 16.20 -13.45
C THR A 253 24.14 17.40 -12.62
N GLN A 254 24.15 18.61 -13.21
CA GLN A 254 23.62 19.80 -12.55
C GLN A 254 22.09 19.78 -12.48
N GLY A 255 21.43 19.12 -13.44
CA GLY A 255 19.99 18.86 -13.50
C GLY A 255 19.06 20.06 -13.30
N LEU A 256 17.95 19.85 -12.58
CA LEU A 256 16.89 20.84 -12.40
C LEU A 256 17.11 21.73 -11.18
N GLN A 257 16.59 22.95 -11.28
CA GLN A 257 16.40 23.92 -10.22
C GLN A 257 14.90 24.16 -10.02
N LEU A 258 14.47 24.29 -8.78
CA LEU A 258 13.05 24.45 -8.41
C LEU A 258 12.86 25.75 -7.65
N SER A 259 11.87 26.54 -8.06
CA SER A 259 11.37 27.65 -7.26
C SER A 259 9.86 27.66 -7.13
N ILE A 260 9.39 28.07 -5.95
CA ILE A 260 7.96 28.26 -5.66
C ILE A 260 7.75 29.68 -5.20
N TYR A 261 6.80 30.36 -5.83
CA TYR A 261 6.36 31.70 -5.49
C TYR A 261 5.05 31.63 -4.73
N GLY A 262 5.00 32.39 -3.64
CA GLY A 262 3.85 32.44 -2.76
C GLY A 262 2.64 33.14 -3.40
N PRO A 263 1.48 33.08 -2.71
CA PRO A 263 0.25 33.62 -3.25
C PRO A 263 0.31 35.13 -3.47
N GLY A 264 -0.34 35.60 -4.54
CA GLY A 264 -0.35 37.02 -4.93
C GLY A 264 0.87 37.47 -5.73
N THR A 265 1.87 36.60 -5.95
CA THR A 265 2.99 36.88 -6.85
C THR A 265 2.50 36.92 -8.30
N THR A 266 2.86 37.96 -9.04
CA THR A 266 2.52 38.10 -10.46
C THR A 266 3.71 37.79 -11.36
N CYS A 267 3.45 37.32 -12.58
CA CYS A 267 4.49 37.09 -13.59
C CYS A 267 5.34 38.35 -13.83
N ALA A 268 4.72 39.53 -13.88
CA ALA A 268 5.43 40.79 -14.05
C ALA A 268 6.45 41.06 -12.93
N GLN A 269 6.12 40.72 -11.68
CA GLN A 269 7.06 40.85 -10.56
C GLN A 269 8.23 39.90 -10.68
N ILE A 270 7.99 38.68 -11.17
CA ILE A 270 9.01 37.65 -11.35
C ILE A 270 9.96 38.02 -12.50
N THR A 271 9.42 38.38 -13.67
CA THR A 271 10.22 38.85 -14.82
C THR A 271 11.03 40.11 -14.48
N ALA A 272 10.49 41.01 -13.65
CA ALA A 272 11.21 42.19 -13.18
C ALA A 272 12.25 41.91 -12.08
N GLY A 273 12.39 40.67 -11.61
CA GLY A 273 13.29 40.29 -10.51
C GLY A 273 12.93 40.91 -9.15
N THR A 274 11.68 41.34 -8.98
CA THR A 274 11.17 41.95 -7.74
C THR A 274 10.40 40.97 -6.86
N ALA A 275 10.04 39.81 -7.41
CA ALA A 275 9.46 38.72 -6.65
C ALA A 275 10.54 38.01 -5.81
N THR A 276 10.21 37.65 -4.58
CA THR A 276 11.04 36.76 -3.76
C THR A 276 10.40 35.38 -3.77
N SER A 277 11.14 34.37 -4.21
CA SER A 277 10.68 32.99 -4.08
C SER A 277 10.62 32.61 -2.60
N VAL A 278 9.56 31.91 -2.21
CA VAL A 278 9.46 31.36 -0.83
C VAL A 278 10.23 30.05 -0.71
N VAL A 279 10.54 29.44 -1.86
CA VAL A 279 11.31 28.21 -1.99
C VAL A 279 12.27 28.40 -3.16
N CYS A 280 13.53 28.07 -2.92
CA CYS A 280 14.53 27.85 -3.95
C CYS A 280 15.31 26.59 -3.59
N GLN A 281 15.35 25.63 -4.50
CA GLN A 281 16.03 24.36 -4.32
C GLN A 281 16.76 23.94 -5.59
N ASN A 282 17.74 23.05 -5.43
CA ASN A 282 18.43 22.43 -6.54
C ASN A 282 18.18 20.90 -6.50
N PRO A 283 17.06 20.41 -7.08
CA PRO A 283 16.81 18.99 -7.27
C PRO A 283 17.98 18.23 -7.94
N GLY A 284 18.81 18.90 -8.73
CA GLY A 284 19.90 18.26 -9.44
C GLY A 284 19.38 17.27 -10.48
N SER A 285 20.15 16.23 -10.78
CA SER A 285 19.72 15.10 -11.64
C SER A 285 19.21 13.92 -10.80
N THR A 286 18.51 14.19 -9.70
CA THR A 286 18.05 13.13 -8.79
C THR A 286 16.82 12.43 -9.36
N THR A 287 16.73 11.10 -9.21
CA THR A 287 15.64 10.32 -9.82
C THR A 287 14.28 10.54 -9.15
N ASP A 288 14.26 11.01 -7.91
CA ASP A 288 13.06 11.25 -7.11
C ASP A 288 13.34 12.36 -6.11
N TYR A 289 12.75 13.55 -6.34
CA TYR A 289 12.93 14.72 -5.50
C TYR A 289 11.59 15.16 -4.91
N ASN A 290 11.48 15.13 -3.58
CA ASN A 290 10.32 15.62 -2.86
C ASN A 290 10.65 16.92 -2.14
N TYR A 291 9.79 17.92 -2.31
CA TYR A 291 9.84 19.16 -1.55
C TYR A 291 8.52 19.42 -0.83
N THR A 292 8.60 19.94 0.39
CA THR A 292 7.41 20.29 1.18
C THR A 292 7.34 21.78 1.45
N PHE A 293 6.14 22.34 1.33
CA PHE A 293 5.87 23.73 1.69
C PHE A 293 4.50 23.85 2.37
N THR A 294 4.35 24.87 3.21
CA THR A 294 3.05 25.13 3.86
C THR A 294 2.11 25.81 2.87
N ALA A 295 1.00 25.14 2.54
CA ALA A 295 -0.02 25.68 1.67
C ALA A 295 -1.18 26.30 2.46
N THR A 296 -1.78 27.36 1.91
CA THR A 296 -2.98 28.00 2.48
C THR A 296 -4.18 27.70 1.59
N ALA A 297 -5.30 27.29 2.18
CA ALA A 297 -6.52 26.98 1.43
C ALA A 297 -6.95 28.12 0.49
N ASN A 298 -7.40 27.77 -0.72
CA ASN A 298 -7.79 28.70 -1.79
C ASN A 298 -6.69 29.64 -2.29
N GLN A 299 -5.42 29.40 -1.96
CA GLN A 299 -4.31 30.17 -2.49
C GLN A 299 -3.60 29.41 -3.62
N CYS A 300 -3.18 30.16 -4.63
CA CYS A 300 -2.46 29.63 -5.79
C CYS A 300 -0.98 29.98 -5.69
N TYR A 301 -0.16 29.01 -6.09
CA TYR A 301 1.29 29.06 -6.11
C TYR A 301 1.77 28.92 -7.54
N LEU A 302 2.77 29.71 -7.91
CA LEU A 302 3.50 29.55 -9.15
C LEU A 302 4.76 28.74 -8.87
N ILE A 303 4.96 27.70 -9.65
CA ILE A 303 6.08 26.77 -9.56
C ILE A 303 6.85 26.89 -10.86
N VAL A 304 8.17 27.05 -10.77
CA VAL A 304 9.05 27.05 -11.92
C VAL A 304 10.10 25.97 -11.74
N LEU A 305 10.26 25.14 -12.77
CA LEU A 305 11.40 24.26 -12.93
C LEU A 305 12.28 24.85 -14.02
N ASP A 306 13.54 25.01 -13.68
CA ASP A 306 14.57 25.66 -14.47
C ASP A 306 15.75 24.68 -14.64
N GLY A 307 16.48 24.77 -15.74
CA GLY A 307 17.71 24.00 -15.95
C GLY A 307 18.94 24.86 -15.66
N PHE A 308 20.03 24.26 -15.19
CA PHE A 308 21.31 24.95 -15.30
C PHE A 308 21.67 25.21 -16.76
N ALA A 309 22.58 26.16 -17.04
CA ALA A 309 23.01 26.43 -18.40
C ALA A 309 23.46 25.13 -19.13
N GLY A 310 22.89 24.88 -20.30
CA GLY A 310 23.07 23.68 -21.11
C GLY A 310 22.26 22.47 -20.62
N THR A 311 21.44 22.61 -19.58
CA THR A 311 20.77 21.49 -18.92
C THR A 311 19.32 21.33 -19.37
N SER A 312 19.06 20.21 -20.03
CA SER A 312 17.74 19.75 -20.42
C SER A 312 17.42 18.44 -19.71
N CYS A 313 16.18 18.33 -19.21
CA CYS A 313 15.67 17.21 -18.48
C CYS A 313 14.25 16.86 -18.93
N THR A 314 13.95 15.58 -19.04
CA THR A 314 12.57 15.07 -18.95
C THR A 314 12.30 14.65 -17.51
N TYR A 315 11.09 14.86 -17.02
CA TYR A 315 10.71 14.53 -15.65
C TYR A 315 9.20 14.41 -15.51
N ASP A 316 8.76 13.75 -14.45
CA ASP A 316 7.38 13.73 -14.01
C ASP A 316 7.22 14.73 -12.85
N ILE A 317 6.08 15.42 -12.79
CA ILE A 317 5.76 16.41 -11.74
C ILE A 317 4.38 16.16 -11.16
N GLN A 318 4.27 16.19 -9.83
CA GLN A 318 3.02 15.99 -9.10
C GLN A 318 2.96 16.85 -7.82
N VAL A 319 1.76 17.30 -7.46
CA VAL A 319 1.48 17.88 -6.13
C VAL A 319 0.47 17.03 -5.36
N SER A 320 0.69 16.80 -4.07
CA SER A 320 -0.16 15.97 -3.19
C SER A 320 -0.30 16.56 -1.79
N ALA A 321 -1.33 16.11 -1.07
CA ALA A 321 -1.58 16.41 0.35
C ALA A 321 -0.78 15.53 1.32
N SER A 322 -0.20 14.44 0.82
CA SER A 322 0.59 13.46 1.56
C SER A 322 1.89 13.18 0.82
N LEU A 323 2.89 12.66 1.54
CA LEU A 323 4.16 12.24 0.95
C LEU A 323 3.93 11.30 -0.24
N ILE A 324 4.58 11.63 -1.36
CA ILE A 324 4.57 10.84 -2.59
C ILE A 324 5.78 9.92 -2.54
N CYS A 325 5.55 8.62 -2.75
CA CYS A 325 6.57 7.60 -2.71
C CYS A 325 6.51 6.76 -3.97
N ASP A 326 7.21 7.21 -4.99
CA ASP A 326 7.26 6.51 -6.28
C ASP A 326 8.28 5.37 -6.24
N THR A 327 9.34 5.53 -5.43
CA THR A 327 10.36 4.52 -5.22
C THR A 327 10.49 4.12 -3.74
N PRO A 328 9.43 3.58 -3.11
CA PRO A 328 9.54 3.13 -1.72
C PRO A 328 10.56 1.99 -1.62
N PRO A 329 11.22 1.82 -0.46
CA PRO A 329 12.07 0.65 -0.25
C PRO A 329 11.30 -0.64 -0.51
N VAL A 330 12.00 -1.68 -0.96
CA VAL A 330 11.39 -3.01 -1.13
C VAL A 330 10.86 -3.51 0.21
N ALA A 331 9.72 -4.22 0.18
CA ALA A 331 9.15 -4.89 1.37
C ALA A 331 10.22 -5.72 2.10
N PRO A 332 10.31 -5.64 3.44
CA PRO A 332 11.40 -6.25 4.16
C PRO A 332 11.29 -7.78 4.15
N THR A 333 12.37 -8.48 3.82
CA THR A 333 12.50 -9.91 4.11
C THR A 333 12.96 -10.10 5.55
N VAL A 334 12.41 -11.09 6.22
CA VAL A 334 12.70 -11.34 7.64
C VAL A 334 13.05 -12.80 7.91
N THR A 335 13.77 -13.03 9.00
CA THR A 335 13.85 -14.32 9.67
C THR A 335 13.16 -14.25 11.03
N VAL A 336 12.58 -15.37 11.45
CA VAL A 336 11.77 -15.45 12.67
C VAL A 336 12.32 -16.54 13.56
N THR A 337 12.68 -16.17 14.79
CA THR A 337 12.93 -17.12 15.87
C THR A 337 11.66 -17.23 16.69
N GLN A 338 11.00 -18.39 16.59
CA GLN A 338 9.79 -18.67 17.35
C GLN A 338 10.11 -18.89 18.84
N PRO A 339 9.17 -18.57 19.75
CA PRO A 339 9.35 -18.81 21.16
C PRO A 339 9.48 -20.32 21.45
N THR A 340 10.08 -20.62 22.59
CA THR A 340 10.20 -21.97 23.15
C THR A 340 9.51 -22.00 24.51
N CYS A 341 9.37 -23.19 25.11
CA CYS A 341 8.82 -23.30 26.45
C CYS A 341 9.66 -22.57 27.52
N ALA A 342 10.95 -22.33 27.27
CA ALA A 342 11.83 -21.62 28.20
C ALA A 342 11.85 -20.11 27.94
N ILE A 343 11.60 -19.68 26.69
CA ILE A 343 11.59 -18.29 26.25
C ILE A 343 10.27 -18.03 25.54
N THR A 344 9.31 -17.42 26.24
CA THR A 344 7.91 -17.28 25.79
C THR A 344 7.69 -16.23 24.72
N THR A 345 8.74 -15.50 24.34
CA THR A 345 8.70 -14.45 23.30
C THR A 345 9.55 -14.83 22.08
N GLY A 346 9.09 -14.47 20.90
CA GLY A 346 9.84 -14.59 19.65
C GLY A 346 10.69 -13.36 19.33
N THR A 347 11.46 -13.49 18.26
CA THR A 347 12.28 -12.43 17.68
C THR A 347 12.11 -12.40 16.17
N ILE A 348 11.96 -11.20 15.60
CA ILE A 348 11.99 -10.95 14.16
C ILE A 348 13.29 -10.22 13.83
N VAL A 349 14.01 -10.67 12.81
CA VAL A 349 15.20 -10.01 12.29
C VAL A 349 15.00 -9.68 10.82
N VAL A 350 15.09 -8.40 10.45
CA VAL A 350 15.08 -7.95 9.06
C VAL A 350 16.42 -8.32 8.40
N THR A 351 16.36 -9.04 7.28
CA THR A 351 17.54 -9.49 6.52
C THR A 351 17.79 -8.69 5.25
N ALA A 352 16.75 -8.08 4.68
CA ALA A 352 16.84 -7.13 3.57
C ALA A 352 15.55 -6.28 3.48
N PRO A 353 15.57 -5.10 2.85
CA PRO A 353 16.77 -4.34 2.47
C PRO A 353 17.53 -3.84 3.71
N LEU A 354 18.85 -3.67 3.59
CA LEU A 354 19.72 -3.14 4.66
C LEU A 354 20.46 -1.90 4.16
N GLY A 355 20.62 -0.87 5.00
CA GLY A 355 21.34 0.35 4.62
C GLY A 355 21.41 1.39 5.74
N ALA A 356 22.35 2.33 5.63
CA ALA A 356 22.53 3.40 6.61
C ALA A 356 21.40 4.45 6.60
N THR A 357 20.67 4.55 5.49
CA THR A 357 19.51 5.43 5.31
C THR A 357 18.18 4.71 5.57
N LEU A 358 18.20 3.49 6.10
CA LEU A 358 16.99 2.70 6.33
C LEU A 358 16.73 2.51 7.82
N GLU A 359 15.47 2.67 8.22
CA GLU A 359 14.96 2.34 9.54
C GLU A 359 13.80 1.37 9.44
N TYR A 360 13.63 0.52 10.44
CA TYR A 360 12.65 -0.56 10.44
C TYR A 360 11.63 -0.32 11.56
N SER A 361 10.39 -0.70 11.30
CA SER A 361 9.33 -0.64 12.31
C SER A 361 8.53 -1.94 12.33
N ILE A 362 7.90 -2.16 13.48
CA ILE A 362 6.88 -3.17 13.65
C ILE A 362 5.57 -2.47 13.99
N ASN A 363 4.52 -2.77 13.24
CA ASN A 363 3.18 -2.15 13.33
C ASN A 363 3.21 -0.62 13.20
N ASP A 364 4.18 -0.07 12.47
CA ASP A 364 4.34 1.36 12.17
C ASP A 364 4.37 2.27 13.43
N VAL A 365 4.85 1.76 14.57
CA VAL A 365 4.85 2.50 15.85
C VAL A 365 6.11 3.35 16.02
N VAL A 366 7.29 2.71 16.07
CA VAL A 366 8.59 3.39 16.23
C VAL A 366 9.56 2.81 15.23
N TYR A 367 10.15 3.68 14.41
CA TYR A 367 11.23 3.32 13.50
C TYR A 367 12.56 3.34 14.25
N GLN A 368 13.37 2.30 14.01
CA GLN A 368 14.70 2.15 14.58
C GLN A 368 15.70 1.70 13.51
N SER A 369 16.96 2.10 13.63
CA SER A 369 18.03 1.62 12.73
C SER A 369 18.38 0.15 12.95
N GLY A 370 18.09 -0.38 14.14
CA GLY A 370 18.28 -1.78 14.49
C GLY A 370 17.31 -2.70 13.72
N THR A 371 17.82 -3.81 13.20
CA THR A 371 17.04 -4.77 12.40
C THR A 371 16.34 -5.85 13.24
N THR A 372 16.54 -5.84 14.56
CA THR A 372 16.09 -6.91 15.46
C THR A 372 14.97 -6.41 16.37
N PHE A 373 13.85 -7.10 16.34
CA PHE A 373 12.70 -6.90 17.22
C PHE A 373 12.56 -8.13 18.11
N SER A 374 12.93 -8.02 19.38
CA SER A 374 12.89 -9.11 20.37
C SER A 374 11.77 -8.91 21.39
N GLY A 375 11.46 -9.94 22.18
CA GLY A 375 10.43 -9.83 23.22
C GLY A 375 9.00 -9.84 22.67
N LEU A 376 8.80 -10.32 21.44
CA LEU A 376 7.51 -10.32 20.77
C LEU A 376 6.65 -11.48 21.28
N VAL A 377 5.47 -11.18 21.82
CA VAL A 377 4.49 -12.20 22.22
C VAL A 377 3.88 -12.89 20.99
N PRO A 378 3.29 -14.09 21.12
CA PRO A 378 2.57 -14.73 20.02
C PRO A 378 1.50 -13.80 19.42
N GLY A 379 1.49 -13.68 18.10
CA GLY A 379 0.65 -12.72 17.37
C GLY A 379 1.13 -12.48 15.93
N SER A 380 0.38 -11.63 15.21
CA SER A 380 0.74 -11.17 13.87
C SER A 380 1.31 -9.76 13.92
N TYR A 381 2.34 -9.52 13.13
CA TYR A 381 3.11 -8.28 13.12
C TYR A 381 3.34 -7.82 11.68
N ASN A 382 3.15 -6.52 11.43
CA ASN A 382 3.49 -5.89 10.16
C ASN A 382 4.88 -5.29 10.26
N VAL A 383 5.81 -5.76 9.43
CA VAL A 383 7.18 -5.22 9.40
C VAL A 383 7.31 -4.31 8.19
N THR A 384 7.74 -3.07 8.43
CA THR A 384 7.97 -2.06 7.39
C THR A 384 9.39 -1.52 7.48
N VAL A 385 9.87 -0.95 6.38
CA VAL A 385 11.13 -0.23 6.33
C VAL A 385 10.87 1.16 5.75
N ARG A 386 11.48 2.19 6.35
CA ARG A 386 11.43 3.58 5.93
C ARG A 386 12.81 4.01 5.45
N ASN A 387 12.88 4.75 4.35
CA ASN A 387 14.08 5.48 3.96
C ASN A 387 14.09 6.85 4.64
N THR A 388 15.10 7.15 5.45
CA THR A 388 15.22 8.41 6.21
C THR A 388 15.57 9.62 5.34
N THR A 389 15.98 9.41 4.09
CA THR A 389 16.26 10.52 3.15
C THR A 389 15.00 10.97 2.42
N THR A 390 14.09 10.05 2.11
CA THR A 390 12.85 10.34 1.37
C THR A 390 11.59 10.25 2.23
N ASP A 391 11.72 9.80 3.47
CA ASP A 391 10.63 9.39 4.38
C ASP A 391 9.69 8.30 3.84
N CYS A 392 10.03 7.68 2.71
CA CYS A 392 9.19 6.68 2.09
C CYS A 392 9.21 5.34 2.82
N VAL A 393 8.01 4.79 3.00
CA VAL A 393 7.77 3.53 3.71
C VAL A 393 7.42 2.43 2.72
N SER A 394 8.00 1.25 2.90
CA SER A 394 7.69 0.07 2.10
C SER A 394 6.31 -0.50 2.39
N THR A 395 5.82 -1.37 1.50
CA THR A 395 4.70 -2.25 1.83
C THR A 395 5.07 -3.19 2.98
N ALA A 396 4.12 -3.46 3.88
CA ALA A 396 4.36 -4.31 5.03
C ALA A 396 4.58 -5.79 4.65
N THR A 397 5.56 -6.42 5.30
CA THR A 397 5.67 -7.88 5.37
C THR A 397 4.96 -8.37 6.63
N VAL A 398 3.92 -9.18 6.45
CA VAL A 398 3.17 -9.77 7.57
C VAL A 398 3.91 -11.00 8.10
N VAL A 399 4.17 -11.01 9.40
CA VAL A 399 4.94 -12.04 10.09
C VAL A 399 4.12 -12.59 11.27
N VAL A 400 4.19 -13.90 11.51
CA VAL A 400 3.49 -14.54 12.64
C VAL A 400 4.49 -15.12 13.62
N ILE A 401 4.37 -14.69 14.88
CA ILE A 401 4.98 -15.35 16.03
C ILE A 401 3.97 -16.35 16.56
N ASN A 402 4.30 -17.64 16.44
CA ASN A 402 3.49 -18.72 16.95
C ASN A 402 3.67 -18.87 18.46
N PRO A 403 2.68 -19.42 19.19
CA PRO A 403 2.90 -19.91 20.55
C PRO A 403 4.05 -20.93 20.61
N PRO A 404 4.73 -21.08 21.78
CA PRO A 404 5.78 -22.06 21.96
C PRO A 404 5.41 -23.47 21.46
N ALA A 405 6.26 -24.04 20.60
CA ALA A 405 6.08 -25.42 20.17
C ALA A 405 6.23 -26.36 21.39
N GLY A 406 5.15 -27.06 21.74
CA GLY A 406 5.08 -27.91 22.94
C GLY A 406 4.12 -27.43 24.03
N ALA A 407 3.47 -26.28 23.87
CA ALA A 407 2.37 -25.90 24.75
C ALA A 407 1.22 -26.94 24.63
N PRO A 408 0.67 -27.45 25.75
CA PRO A 408 -0.46 -28.37 25.68
C PRO A 408 -1.70 -27.67 25.08
N PRO A 409 -2.70 -28.42 24.56
CA PRO A 409 -3.96 -27.85 24.13
C PRO A 409 -4.66 -27.07 25.26
N VAL A 410 -5.48 -26.08 24.91
CA VAL A 410 -6.34 -25.39 25.88
C VAL A 410 -7.26 -26.43 26.55
N PRO A 411 -7.38 -26.45 27.89
CA PRO A 411 -8.29 -27.37 28.57
C PRO A 411 -9.74 -27.13 28.14
N THR A 412 -10.43 -28.21 27.77
CA THR A 412 -11.83 -28.19 27.38
C THR A 412 -12.67 -28.67 28.57
N ILE A 413 -13.64 -27.86 28.98
CA ILE A 413 -14.45 -28.12 30.17
C ILE A 413 -15.85 -28.54 29.80
N ASN A 414 -16.25 -29.71 30.29
CA ASN A 414 -17.62 -30.19 30.24
C ASN A 414 -18.26 -29.98 31.61
N THR A 415 -19.31 -29.15 31.66
CA THR A 415 -20.06 -28.86 32.90
C THR A 415 -21.43 -29.54 32.84
N THR A 416 -21.74 -30.28 33.89
CA THR A 416 -23.04 -30.91 34.11
C THR A 416 -23.85 -30.07 35.10
N ALA A 417 -25.09 -29.74 34.74
CA ALA A 417 -26.00 -28.95 35.57
C ALA A 417 -26.38 -29.69 36.89
N PRO A 418 -26.69 -28.94 37.97
CA PRO A 418 -27.21 -29.53 39.20
C PRO A 418 -28.58 -30.17 39.01
N THR A 419 -28.92 -31.08 39.91
CA THR A 419 -30.25 -31.68 40.03
C THR A 419 -30.86 -31.34 41.39
N CYS A 420 -32.08 -31.81 41.65
CA CYS A 420 -32.73 -31.67 42.95
C CYS A 420 -32.05 -32.47 44.08
N VAL A 421 -31.11 -33.36 43.76
CA VAL A 421 -30.46 -34.27 44.72
C VAL A 421 -28.93 -34.23 44.67
N ALA A 422 -28.34 -33.58 43.67
CA ALA A 422 -26.89 -33.44 43.55
C ALA A 422 -26.47 -32.07 42.96
N ASN A 423 -25.33 -31.55 43.41
CA ASN A 423 -24.72 -30.35 42.84
C ASN A 423 -24.31 -30.60 41.37
N GLY A 424 -24.12 -29.54 40.61
CA GLY A 424 -23.45 -29.62 39.32
C GLY A 424 -21.97 -29.97 39.48
N PHE A 425 -21.36 -30.53 38.44
CA PHE A 425 -19.94 -30.87 38.43
C PHE A 425 -19.31 -30.52 37.08
N SER A 426 -17.98 -30.42 37.04
CA SER A 426 -17.23 -30.15 35.81
C SER A 426 -16.09 -31.12 35.64
N GLN A 427 -15.74 -31.43 34.39
CA GLN A 427 -14.66 -32.33 34.00
C GLN A 427 -13.82 -31.70 32.89
N ILE A 428 -12.50 -31.88 32.95
CA ILE A 428 -11.57 -31.59 31.86
C ILE A 428 -11.65 -32.75 30.87
N SER A 429 -12.29 -32.55 29.73
CA SER A 429 -12.57 -33.63 28.77
C SER A 429 -11.35 -34.08 27.98
N ASN A 430 -10.37 -33.19 27.79
CA ASN A 430 -9.07 -33.48 27.17
C ASN A 430 -7.95 -33.65 28.22
N TYR A 431 -8.27 -34.25 29.37
CA TYR A 431 -7.30 -34.49 30.43
C TYR A 431 -6.17 -35.43 29.98
N VAL A 432 -4.94 -35.07 30.36
CA VAL A 432 -3.71 -35.82 30.07
C VAL A 432 -2.93 -36.01 31.38
N GLY A 433 -2.64 -37.26 31.74
CA GLY A 433 -1.84 -37.60 32.93
C GLY A 433 -0.41 -37.05 32.84
N GLY A 434 0.13 -36.60 33.98
CA GLY A 434 1.46 -35.97 34.05
C GLY A 434 1.50 -34.49 33.66
N THR A 435 0.36 -33.90 33.28
CA THR A 435 0.19 -32.47 33.05
C THR A 435 -0.27 -31.77 34.32
N THR A 436 0.30 -30.61 34.63
CA THR A 436 -0.14 -29.79 35.77
C THR A 436 -1.29 -28.89 35.35
N TYR A 437 -2.45 -29.01 35.99
CA TYR A 437 -3.60 -28.13 35.76
C TYR A 437 -3.68 -27.07 36.86
N THR A 438 -3.73 -25.79 36.48
CA THR A 438 -3.75 -24.67 37.42
C THR A 438 -5.04 -23.90 37.26
N PHE A 439 -5.84 -23.84 38.33
CA PHE A 439 -7.12 -23.14 38.36
C PHE A 439 -6.94 -21.70 38.85
N THR A 440 -7.71 -20.79 38.26
CA THR A 440 -7.83 -19.40 38.70
C THR A 440 -9.31 -19.09 38.90
N PRO A 441 -9.78 -18.74 40.12
CA PRO A 441 -9.03 -18.71 41.38
C PRO A 441 -8.45 -20.07 41.82
N ALA A 442 -7.43 -20.05 42.68
CA ALA A 442 -6.85 -21.28 43.22
C ALA A 442 -7.82 -22.00 44.19
N GLY A 443 -7.65 -23.31 44.36
CA GLY A 443 -8.45 -24.14 45.27
C GLY A 443 -8.92 -25.46 44.65
N PRO A 444 -9.50 -25.47 43.44
CA PRO A 444 -9.93 -26.70 42.80
C PRO A 444 -8.76 -27.64 42.48
N THR A 445 -9.07 -28.94 42.42
CA THR A 445 -8.15 -30.00 42.03
C THR A 445 -8.80 -30.87 40.94
N VAL A 446 -7.98 -31.60 40.19
CA VAL A 446 -8.42 -32.53 39.15
C VAL A 446 -7.88 -33.93 39.44
N ASP A 447 -8.71 -34.95 39.29
CA ASP A 447 -8.31 -36.34 39.49
C ASP A 447 -7.79 -37.01 38.21
N GLY A 448 -7.42 -38.30 38.29
CA GLY A 448 -6.89 -39.08 37.16
C GLY A 448 -7.86 -39.30 36.00
N THR A 449 -9.12 -38.92 36.15
CA THR A 449 -10.16 -38.98 35.11
C THR A 449 -10.53 -37.59 34.56
N GLY A 450 -9.85 -36.54 35.01
CA GLY A 450 -10.19 -35.17 34.64
C GLY A 450 -11.33 -34.56 35.46
N LEU A 451 -11.89 -35.26 36.45
CA LEU A 451 -13.00 -34.74 37.25
C LEU A 451 -12.49 -33.64 38.20
N ILE A 452 -13.19 -32.50 38.22
CA ILE A 452 -12.81 -31.33 39.02
C ILE A 452 -13.54 -31.37 40.37
N SER A 453 -12.79 -31.21 41.46
CA SER A 453 -13.30 -31.16 42.83
C SER A 453 -12.78 -29.93 43.58
N GLY A 454 -13.35 -29.62 44.75
CA GLY A 454 -12.91 -28.49 45.59
C GLY A 454 -13.31 -27.09 45.09
N MET A 455 -14.15 -27.00 44.05
CA MET A 455 -14.71 -25.73 43.59
C MET A 455 -15.71 -25.17 44.61
N ILE A 456 -15.68 -23.84 44.80
CA ILE A 456 -16.74 -23.12 45.50
C ILE A 456 -17.90 -22.94 44.54
N LEU A 457 -19.10 -23.40 44.92
CA LEU A 457 -20.30 -23.33 44.09
C LEU A 457 -20.68 -21.87 43.80
N GLY A 458 -21.01 -21.56 42.55
CA GLY A 458 -21.31 -20.20 42.10
C GLY A 458 -20.09 -19.33 41.76
N THR A 459 -18.87 -19.79 42.05
CA THR A 459 -17.64 -19.08 41.69
C THR A 459 -17.18 -19.47 40.28
N SER A 460 -16.82 -18.47 39.47
CA SER A 460 -16.26 -18.66 38.13
C SER A 460 -14.79 -19.00 38.18
N TYR A 461 -14.38 -20.05 37.45
CA TYR A 461 -13.00 -20.50 37.32
C TYR A 461 -12.57 -20.58 35.86
N THR A 462 -11.28 -20.41 35.62
CA THR A 462 -10.58 -20.82 34.39
C THR A 462 -9.45 -21.79 34.76
N VAL A 463 -9.02 -22.63 33.81
CA VAL A 463 -7.90 -23.54 34.03
C VAL A 463 -6.89 -23.50 32.88
N THR A 464 -5.60 -23.55 33.21
CA THR A 464 -4.49 -23.74 32.26
C THR A 464 -3.85 -25.11 32.46
N ALA A 465 -3.26 -25.67 31.41
CA ALA A 465 -2.48 -26.90 31.45
C ALA A 465 -1.00 -26.59 31.26
N THR A 466 -0.13 -27.25 32.02
CA THR A 466 1.32 -27.03 31.98
C THR A 466 2.07 -28.35 31.84
N VAL A 467 2.93 -28.47 30.82
CA VAL A 467 3.87 -29.58 30.62
C VAL A 467 5.29 -29.01 30.58
N GLY A 468 6.15 -29.43 31.52
CA GLY A 468 7.45 -28.80 31.70
C GLY A 468 7.31 -27.32 32.06
N SER A 469 7.91 -26.42 31.28
CA SER A 469 7.76 -24.96 31.40
C SER A 469 6.73 -24.36 30.43
N CYS A 470 6.02 -25.20 29.66
CA CYS A 470 5.06 -24.77 28.65
C CYS A 470 3.64 -24.76 29.22
N THR A 471 3.01 -23.58 29.29
CA THR A 471 1.63 -23.40 29.76
C THR A 471 0.71 -23.06 28.59
N SER A 472 -0.46 -23.70 28.52
CA SER A 472 -1.49 -23.39 27.52
C SER A 472 -2.23 -22.09 27.82
N ALA A 473 -2.98 -21.58 26.83
CA ALA A 473 -3.96 -20.53 27.11
C ALA A 473 -5.06 -21.06 28.07
N ALA A 474 -5.68 -20.14 28.81
CA ALA A 474 -6.74 -20.48 29.75
C ALA A 474 -7.99 -21.01 29.04
N SER A 475 -8.69 -21.93 29.69
CA SER A 475 -10.03 -22.35 29.27
C SER A 475 -11.02 -21.18 29.26
N ALA A 476 -12.16 -21.36 28.61
CA ALA A 476 -13.32 -20.53 28.89
C ALA A 476 -13.70 -20.61 30.38
N SER A 477 -14.34 -19.56 30.90
CA SER A 477 -14.82 -19.51 32.28
C SER A 477 -15.96 -20.50 32.50
N PHE A 478 -15.94 -21.21 33.64
CA PHE A 478 -16.98 -22.18 34.01
C PHE A 478 -17.29 -22.13 35.51
N THR A 479 -18.44 -22.69 35.92
CA THR A 479 -18.92 -22.67 37.31
C THR A 479 -19.77 -23.91 37.59
N ASN A 480 -19.62 -24.47 38.79
CA ASN A 480 -20.56 -25.48 39.30
C ASN A 480 -21.64 -24.79 40.15
N LEU A 481 -22.89 -25.17 39.96
CA LEU A 481 -24.02 -24.65 40.72
C LEU A 481 -24.47 -25.64 41.79
N ALA A 482 -25.05 -25.12 42.87
CA ALA A 482 -25.58 -25.92 43.97
C ALA A 482 -26.81 -26.73 43.54
N THR A 483 -27.11 -27.79 44.30
CA THR A 483 -28.36 -28.55 44.21
C THR A 483 -29.53 -27.61 44.11
N LEU A 484 -30.44 -27.90 43.17
CA LEU A 484 -31.64 -27.10 42.98
C LEU A 484 -32.52 -27.16 44.23
N ALA A 485 -33.10 -26.02 44.60
CA ALA A 485 -33.94 -25.94 45.79
C ALA A 485 -35.20 -26.79 45.60
N VAL A 486 -35.42 -27.72 46.53
CA VAL A 486 -36.65 -28.52 46.59
C VAL A 486 -37.67 -27.77 47.45
N PRO A 487 -38.91 -27.53 46.95
CA PRO A 487 -39.95 -26.93 47.77
C PRO A 487 -40.25 -27.75 49.04
N SER A 488 -40.66 -27.08 50.12
CA SER A 488 -41.09 -27.78 51.34
C SER A 488 -42.34 -28.62 51.08
N GLN A 489 -42.45 -29.75 51.80
CA GLN A 489 -43.66 -30.59 51.75
C GLN A 489 -44.89 -29.74 52.12
N PRO A 490 -45.97 -29.76 51.32
CA PRO A 490 -47.20 -29.07 51.67
C PRO A 490 -47.77 -29.58 53.00
N THR A 491 -48.04 -28.66 53.92
CA THR A 491 -48.65 -28.94 55.22
C THR A 491 -50.12 -28.60 55.16
N ILE A 492 -50.98 -29.55 55.50
CA ILE A 492 -52.43 -29.40 55.40
C ILE A 492 -53.02 -29.25 56.79
N SER A 493 -53.81 -28.20 56.97
CA SER A 493 -54.70 -28.05 58.12
C SER A 493 -56.14 -28.24 57.68
N THR A 494 -56.87 -29.07 58.40
CA THR A 494 -58.28 -29.34 58.14
C THR A 494 -59.12 -28.86 59.32
N THR A 495 -60.17 -28.10 59.00
CA THR A 495 -61.19 -27.67 59.96
C THR A 495 -62.41 -28.57 59.81
N ALA A 496 -62.92 -29.08 60.93
CA ALA A 496 -64.08 -29.97 60.94
C ALA A 496 -65.35 -29.28 60.38
N PRO A 497 -66.29 -30.05 59.78
CA PRO A 497 -67.58 -29.54 59.35
C PRO A 497 -68.41 -29.03 60.54
N THR A 498 -69.35 -28.13 60.26
CA THR A 498 -70.36 -27.66 61.22
C THR A 498 -71.74 -28.16 60.81
N CYS A 499 -72.81 -27.82 61.52
CA CYS A 499 -74.19 -28.08 61.07
C CYS A 499 -74.64 -27.16 59.91
N SER A 500 -73.76 -26.24 59.47
CA SER A 500 -74.06 -25.23 58.44
C SER A 500 -73.03 -25.17 57.31
N SER A 501 -71.95 -25.96 57.37
CA SER A 501 -70.90 -26.00 56.34
C SER A 501 -70.12 -27.33 56.35
N ASP A 502 -69.63 -27.75 55.19
CA ASP A 502 -68.63 -28.82 55.07
C ASP A 502 -67.31 -28.43 55.75
N GLY A 503 -66.44 -29.42 55.98
CA GLY A 503 -65.08 -29.19 56.43
C GLY A 503 -64.24 -28.46 55.38
N ILE A 504 -63.19 -27.77 55.83
CA ILE A 504 -62.31 -26.97 54.95
C ILE A 504 -60.87 -27.43 55.13
N SER A 505 -60.11 -27.48 54.03
CA SER A 505 -58.66 -27.76 54.05
C SER A 505 -57.88 -26.55 53.52
N THR A 506 -56.76 -26.25 54.17
CA THR A 506 -55.84 -25.17 53.78
C THR A 506 -54.40 -25.66 53.76
N ILE A 507 -53.63 -25.26 52.75
CA ILE A 507 -52.18 -25.40 52.71
C ILE A 507 -51.57 -24.31 53.59
N THR A 508 -51.07 -24.65 54.76
CA THR A 508 -50.61 -23.65 55.75
C THR A 508 -49.27 -23.02 55.38
N ASN A 509 -48.42 -23.73 54.63
CA ASN A 509 -47.17 -23.22 54.06
C ASN A 509 -47.34 -22.82 52.58
N TYR A 510 -48.51 -22.29 52.22
CA TYR A 510 -48.76 -21.84 50.85
C TYR A 510 -47.78 -20.75 50.41
N ASN A 511 -47.23 -20.92 49.22
CA ASN A 511 -46.41 -19.93 48.54
C ASN A 511 -46.95 -19.76 47.12
N GLY A 512 -47.40 -18.55 46.79
CA GLY A 512 -48.00 -18.24 45.48
C GLY A 512 -47.03 -18.35 44.29
N ALA A 513 -45.73 -18.49 44.52
CA ALA A 513 -44.74 -18.75 43.49
C ALA A 513 -44.59 -20.25 43.14
N LEU A 514 -45.25 -21.14 43.89
CA LEU A 514 -45.21 -22.59 43.67
C LEU A 514 -46.48 -23.09 42.99
N THR A 515 -46.33 -24.11 42.17
CA THR A 515 -47.45 -24.85 41.57
C THR A 515 -47.81 -26.04 42.46
N TYR A 516 -49.09 -26.20 42.78
CA TYR A 516 -49.59 -27.28 43.62
C TYR A 516 -50.36 -28.31 42.79
N THR A 517 -49.95 -29.57 42.88
CA THR A 517 -50.56 -30.67 42.11
C THR A 517 -51.22 -31.66 43.06
N PHE A 518 -52.53 -31.80 42.95
CA PHE A 518 -53.33 -32.70 43.79
C PHE A 518 -53.47 -34.09 43.16
N THR A 519 -53.45 -35.13 44.00
CA THR A 519 -53.70 -36.51 43.60
C THR A 519 -54.74 -37.13 44.54
N PRO A 520 -55.93 -37.53 44.04
CA PRO A 520 -56.41 -37.41 42.65
C PRO A 520 -56.56 -35.95 42.17
N ALA A 521 -56.55 -35.75 40.86
CA ALA A 521 -56.74 -34.41 40.27
C ALA A 521 -58.17 -33.88 40.51
N GLY A 522 -58.34 -32.57 40.50
CA GLY A 522 -59.64 -31.90 40.69
C GLY A 522 -59.56 -30.67 41.60
N PRO A 523 -58.99 -30.80 42.81
CA PRO A 523 -58.86 -29.66 43.72
C PRO A 523 -57.90 -28.59 43.18
N THR A 524 -58.09 -27.36 43.64
CA THR A 524 -57.20 -26.22 43.37
C THR A 524 -56.87 -25.47 44.66
N ALA A 525 -55.67 -24.91 44.73
CA ALA A 525 -55.24 -24.04 45.83
C ALA A 525 -55.44 -22.57 45.43
N GLY A 526 -56.36 -21.88 46.10
CA GLY A 526 -56.59 -20.44 45.96
C GLY A 526 -55.56 -19.59 46.70
N ALA A 527 -55.63 -18.27 46.52
CA ALA A 527 -54.80 -17.33 47.26
C ALA A 527 -54.94 -17.53 48.77
N GLY A 528 -53.81 -17.59 49.49
CA GLY A 528 -53.79 -17.90 50.92
C GLY A 528 -53.83 -19.40 51.24
N GLY A 529 -53.77 -20.29 50.24
CA GLY A 529 -53.66 -21.74 50.45
C GLY A 529 -54.99 -22.45 50.65
N LEU A 530 -56.12 -21.76 50.56
CA LEU A 530 -57.45 -22.38 50.67
C LEU A 530 -57.68 -23.38 49.54
N ILE A 531 -58.02 -24.63 49.87
CA ILE A 531 -58.26 -25.68 48.89
C ILE A 531 -59.75 -25.70 48.53
N SER A 532 -60.05 -25.66 47.23
CA SER A 532 -61.42 -25.69 46.70
C SER A 532 -61.58 -26.79 45.64
N GLY A 533 -62.82 -27.18 45.34
CA GLY A 533 -63.10 -28.22 44.33
C GLY A 533 -62.81 -29.66 44.79
N MET A 534 -62.68 -29.88 46.10
CA MET A 534 -62.55 -31.23 46.66
C MET A 534 -63.89 -31.97 46.65
N THR A 535 -63.89 -33.25 46.29
CA THR A 535 -65.02 -34.15 46.51
C THR A 535 -65.02 -34.60 47.97
N VAL A 536 -66.11 -34.32 48.69
CA VAL A 536 -66.28 -34.69 50.11
C VAL A 536 -66.07 -36.20 50.32
N GLY A 537 -65.31 -36.57 51.35
CA GLY A 537 -64.95 -37.96 51.67
C GLY A 537 -63.86 -38.58 50.79
N THR A 538 -63.37 -37.90 49.75
CA THR A 538 -62.24 -38.38 48.93
C THR A 538 -60.92 -37.97 49.56
N SER A 539 -59.98 -38.92 49.69
CA SER A 539 -58.62 -38.66 50.20
C SER A 539 -57.72 -38.10 49.10
N TYR A 540 -57.05 -36.99 49.39
CA TYR A 540 -56.11 -36.32 48.50
C TYR A 540 -54.72 -36.24 49.13
N THR A 541 -53.68 -36.19 48.29
CA THR A 541 -52.36 -35.66 48.63
C THR A 541 -52.03 -34.51 47.68
N VAL A 542 -51.09 -33.65 48.06
CA VAL A 542 -50.63 -32.55 47.22
C VAL A 542 -49.11 -32.42 47.26
N THR A 543 -48.50 -32.19 46.10
CA THR A 543 -47.08 -31.81 45.96
C THR A 543 -46.97 -30.34 45.57
N ALA A 544 -45.84 -29.71 45.88
CA ALA A 544 -45.49 -28.37 45.43
C ALA A 544 -44.29 -28.42 44.48
N SER A 545 -44.30 -27.62 43.41
CA SER A 545 -43.20 -27.49 42.46
C SER A 545 -42.82 -26.04 42.22
N ASN A 546 -41.52 -25.78 42.06
CA ASN A 546 -40.98 -24.49 41.60
C ASN A 546 -40.63 -24.50 40.09
N GLY A 547 -41.12 -25.48 39.35
CA GLY A 547 -40.81 -25.67 37.92
C GLY A 547 -39.57 -26.53 37.64
N SER A 548 -38.59 -26.58 38.54
CA SER A 548 -37.39 -27.44 38.38
C SER A 548 -37.38 -28.66 39.31
N CYS A 549 -37.88 -28.51 40.53
CA CYS A 549 -37.98 -29.57 41.53
C CYS A 549 -39.40 -29.68 42.08
N SER A 550 -39.73 -30.88 42.58
CA SER A 550 -41.01 -31.16 43.24
C SER A 550 -40.75 -31.62 44.68
N SER A 551 -41.59 -31.16 45.60
CA SER A 551 -41.59 -31.62 46.98
C SER A 551 -42.03 -33.09 47.06
N VAL A 552 -41.79 -33.71 48.21
CA VAL A 552 -42.55 -34.89 48.61
C VAL A 552 -44.04 -34.53 48.77
N ALA A 553 -44.93 -35.51 48.56
CA ALA A 553 -46.38 -35.31 48.69
C ALA A 553 -46.78 -35.10 50.16
N SER A 554 -47.81 -34.29 50.41
CA SER A 554 -48.40 -34.10 51.75
C SER A 554 -48.87 -35.43 52.36
N ALA A 555 -49.14 -35.42 53.67
CA ALA A 555 -50.00 -36.45 54.26
C ALA A 555 -51.38 -36.46 53.55
N SER A 556 -52.03 -37.62 53.57
CA SER A 556 -53.38 -37.77 53.02
C SER A 556 -54.41 -37.00 53.86
N PHE A 557 -55.34 -36.31 53.20
CA PHE A 557 -56.38 -35.51 53.84
C PHE A 557 -57.70 -35.55 53.06
N SER A 558 -58.82 -35.24 53.73
CA SER A 558 -60.14 -35.13 53.12
C SER A 558 -61.00 -34.12 53.88
N ASN A 559 -61.98 -33.53 53.20
CA ASN A 559 -63.04 -32.76 53.86
C ASN A 559 -64.22 -33.70 54.16
N LEU A 560 -64.80 -33.54 55.35
CA LEU A 560 -66.02 -34.24 55.75
C LEU A 560 -67.26 -33.39 55.44
N ALA A 561 -68.39 -34.06 55.23
CA ALA A 561 -69.67 -33.43 54.97
C ALA A 561 -70.18 -32.67 56.20
N MET A 562 -70.99 -31.63 55.97
CA MET A 562 -71.79 -30.93 56.97
C MET A 562 -72.51 -31.93 57.89
N LEU A 563 -72.50 -31.66 59.20
CA LEU A 563 -73.13 -32.52 60.20
C LEU A 563 -74.66 -32.45 60.06
N VAL A 564 -75.31 -33.61 60.00
CA VAL A 564 -76.77 -33.72 59.93
C VAL A 564 -77.33 -33.42 61.32
N THR A 565 -78.26 -32.46 61.41
CA THR A 565 -79.00 -32.14 62.65
C THR A 565 -80.04 -33.18 63.00
#